data_AF-A0A947GY28-F1
#
_entry.id   AF-A0A947GY28-F1
#
_cell.length_a   1.000
_cell.length_b   1.000
_cell.length_c   1.000
_cell.angle_alpha   90.00
_cell.angle_beta   90.00
_cell.angle_gamma   90.00
#
_symmetry.space_group_name_H-M   'P 1'
#
loop_
_entity.id
_entity.type
_entity.pdbx_description
1 polymer ?
#
loop_
_entity_poly.entity_id
_entity_poly.type
_entity_poly.pdbx_seq_one_letter_code
_entity_poly.pdbx_strand_id
1 'polypeptide(L)'
;MRPLSWRPDTVTPPWTYPLRRLLAAGLSSTSSALSRLAQHLAVPVVPAVQRAPEVLEFYAESGAPEGALYLDGKLVGYLSGVKRL
;
A
#
# COMPACT_ATOMS: atom_id res chain seq x y z
N MET A 1 7.37 16.78 -30.46
CA MET A 1 7.94 16.38 -29.15
C MET A 1 8.73 15.10 -29.34
N ARG A 2 10.02 15.06 -28.99
CA ARG A 2 10.85 13.83 -29.11
C ARG A 2 10.67 13.00 -27.82
N PRO A 3 10.32 11.71 -27.91
CA PRO A 3 10.26 10.86 -26.72
C PRO A 3 11.69 10.56 -26.25
N LEU A 4 11.97 10.85 -24.98
CA LEU A 4 13.19 10.42 -24.31
C LEU A 4 13.10 8.91 -24.11
N SER A 5 13.80 8.14 -24.94
CA SER A 5 13.92 6.70 -24.77
C SER A 5 14.94 6.44 -23.66
N TRP A 6 14.43 6.04 -22.49
CA TRP A 6 15.27 5.56 -21.41
C TRP A 6 15.95 4.26 -21.84
N ARG A 7 17.29 4.28 -21.96
CA ARG A 7 18.12 3.08 -22.12
C ARG A 7 19.03 2.96 -20.91
N PRO A 8 18.82 1.97 -20.02
CA PRO A 8 19.79 1.68 -18.99
C PRO A 8 20.95 0.91 -19.64
N ASP A 9 21.98 1.63 -20.07
CA ASP A 9 23.27 1.03 -20.47
C ASP A 9 23.98 0.53 -19.20
N THR A 10 23.47 -0.55 -18.63
CA THR A 10 24.15 -1.25 -17.54
C THR A 10 24.99 -2.34 -18.16
N VAL A 11 26.24 -2.01 -18.48
CA VAL A 11 27.28 -2.99 -18.81
C VAL A 11 27.51 -3.81 -17.53
N THR A 12 26.72 -4.86 -17.37
CA THR A 12 26.85 -5.81 -16.27
C THR A 12 27.71 -6.97 -16.76
N PRO A 13 28.88 -7.22 -16.15
CA PRO A 13 29.74 -8.32 -16.57
C PRO A 13 28.99 -9.65 -16.40
N PRO A 14 29.07 -10.59 -17.36
CA PRO A 14 28.20 -11.78 -17.43
C PRO A 14 28.27 -12.66 -16.17
N TRP A 15 29.41 -12.65 -15.47
CA TRP A 15 29.63 -13.41 -14.24
C TRP A 15 28.92 -12.83 -13.00
N THR A 16 28.36 -11.61 -13.07
CA THR A 16 27.57 -11.01 -11.97
C THR A 16 26.09 -11.41 -11.99
N TYR A 17 25.58 -11.99 -13.08
CA TYR A 17 24.19 -12.45 -13.17
C TYR A 17 23.80 -13.53 -12.16
N PRO A 18 24.53 -14.67 -12.05
CA PRO A 18 24.15 -15.72 -11.11
C PRO A 18 24.29 -15.24 -9.66
N LEU A 19 25.36 -14.49 -9.35
CA LEU A 19 25.58 -13.93 -8.01
C LEU A 19 24.50 -12.92 -7.64
N ARG A 20 24.16 -11.99 -8.53
CA ARG A 20 23.07 -11.01 -8.32
C ARG A 20 21.72 -11.70 -8.16
N ARG A 21 21.47 -12.78 -8.90
CA ARG A 21 20.23 -13.55 -8.79
C ARG A 21 20.15 -14.31 -7.46
N LEU A 22 21.26 -14.86 -6.98
CA LEU A 22 21.35 -15.49 -5.65
C LEU A 22 21.14 -14.47 -4.53
N LEU A 23 21.76 -13.29 -4.62
CA LEU A 23 21.57 -12.20 -3.66
C LEU A 23 20.13 -11.69 -3.66
N ALA A 24 19.54 -11.49 -4.85
CA ALA A 24 18.14 -11.09 -4.97
C ALA A 24 17.20 -12.16 -4.41
N ALA A 25 17.44 -13.45 -4.72
CA ALA A 25 16.66 -14.55 -4.17
C ALA A 25 16.80 -14.64 -2.64
N GLY A 26 18.01 -14.43 -2.10
CA GLY A 26 18.26 -14.37 -0.67
C GLY A 26 17.49 -13.24 0.00
N LEU A 27 17.58 -12.01 -0.52
CA LEU A 27 16.84 -10.85 -0.03
C LEU A 27 15.31 -11.03 -0.12
N SER A 28 14.80 -11.56 -1.23
CA SER A 28 13.37 -11.84 -1.38
C SER A 28 12.88 -12.93 -0.43
N SER A 29 13.72 -13.96 -0.18
CA SER A 29 13.41 -15.03 0.77
C SER A 29 13.35 -14.51 2.20
N THR A 30 14.34 -13.72 2.64
CA THR A 30 14.35 -13.15 3.99
C THR A 30 13.18 -12.18 4.20
N SER A 31 12.87 -11.35 3.21
CA SER A 31 11.70 -10.47 3.24
C SER A 31 10.38 -11.26 3.37
N SER A 32 10.25 -12.36 2.62
CA SER A 32 9.06 -13.22 2.69
C SER A 32 8.94 -13.91 4.05
N ALA A 33 10.05 -14.38 4.63
CA ALA A 33 10.07 -14.99 5.96
C ALA A 33 9.66 -13.99 7.05
N LEU A 34 10.19 -12.76 7.00
CA LEU A 34 9.80 -11.68 7.90
C LEU A 34 8.32 -11.30 7.74
N SER A 35 7.83 -11.23 6.50
CA SER A 35 6.41 -10.94 6.24
C SER A 35 5.49 -12.02 6.83
N ARG A 36 5.86 -13.30 6.71
CA ARG A 36 5.13 -14.40 7.35
C ARG A 36 5.15 -14.31 8.87
N LEU A 37 6.30 -14.02 9.47
CA LEU A 37 6.39 -13.82 10.92
C LEU A 37 5.53 -12.63 11.38
N ALA A 38 5.53 -11.53 10.63
CA ALA A 38 4.67 -10.39 10.90
C ALA A 38 3.18 -10.76 10.80
N GLN A 39 2.79 -11.58 9.82
CA GLN A 39 1.41 -12.08 9.71
C GLN A 39 1.04 -13.03 10.86
N HIS A 40 1.97 -13.83 11.37
CA HIS A 40 1.75 -14.68 12.53
C HIS A 40 1.60 -13.88 13.84
N LEU A 41 2.31 -12.76 13.95
CA LEU A 41 2.19 -11.83 15.09
C LEU A 41 1.01 -10.87 14.94
N ALA A 42 0.57 -10.61 13.72
CA ALA A 42 -0.57 -9.76 13.46
C ALA A 42 -1.83 -10.43 14.02
N VAL A 43 -2.54 -9.72 14.88
CA VAL A 43 -3.89 -10.10 15.28
C VAL A 43 -4.72 -10.17 13.99
N PRO A 44 -5.38 -11.28 13.67
CA PRO A 44 -6.20 -11.38 12.48
C PRO A 44 -7.27 -10.29 12.55
N VAL A 45 -7.18 -9.32 11.64
CA VAL A 45 -8.28 -8.42 11.35
C VAL A 45 -9.35 -9.30 10.75
N VAL A 46 -10.34 -9.66 11.55
CA VAL A 46 -11.56 -10.30 11.04
C VAL A 46 -12.07 -9.34 9.96
N PRO A 47 -12.15 -9.75 8.68
CA PRO A 47 -12.79 -8.91 7.69
C PRO A 47 -14.20 -8.72 8.19
N ALA A 48 -14.52 -7.48 8.61
CA ALA A 48 -15.87 -7.12 8.93
C ALA A 48 -16.65 -7.43 7.64
N VAL A 49 -17.55 -8.41 7.70
CA VAL A 49 -18.50 -8.68 6.62
C VAL A 49 -19.43 -7.48 6.61
N GLN A 50 -18.95 -6.39 6.03
CA GLN A 50 -19.74 -5.21 5.74
C GLN A 50 -20.57 -5.59 4.53
N ARG A 51 -21.76 -6.11 4.80
CA ARG A 51 -22.83 -6.11 3.79
C ARG A 51 -23.15 -4.63 3.55
N ALA A 52 -22.38 -3.99 2.66
CA ALA A 52 -22.68 -2.66 2.20
C ALA A 52 -24.07 -2.71 1.53
N PRO A 53 -24.95 -1.72 1.77
CA PRO A 53 -26.20 -1.63 1.03
C PRO A 53 -25.88 -1.53 -0.47
N GLU A 54 -26.64 -2.25 -1.29
CA GLU A 54 -26.47 -2.37 -2.75
C GLU A 54 -26.62 -1.01 -3.48
N VAL A 55 -27.19 -0.02 -2.80
CA VAL A 55 -27.37 1.34 -3.31
C VAL A 55 -26.69 2.32 -2.38
N LEU A 56 -25.61 2.94 -2.87
CA LEU A 56 -24.93 4.04 -2.21
C LEU A 56 -25.56 5.35 -2.70
N GLU A 57 -26.47 5.92 -1.91
CA GLU A 57 -27.01 7.25 -2.19
C GLU A 57 -25.97 8.31 -1.78
N PHE A 58 -25.34 8.93 -2.79
CA PHE A 58 -24.29 9.92 -2.57
C PHE A 58 -24.90 11.31 -2.38
N TYR A 59 -25.02 11.74 -1.11
CA TYR A 59 -25.39 13.12 -0.78
C TYR A 59 -24.11 13.98 -0.75
N ALA A 60 -23.82 14.65 -1.87
CA ALA A 60 -22.63 15.49 -2.04
C ALA A 60 -22.59 16.77 -1.17
N GLU A 61 -23.63 17.04 -0.37
CA GLU A 61 -23.64 18.07 0.68
C GLU A 61 -23.23 17.51 2.06
N SER A 62 -22.59 16.34 2.12
CA SER A 62 -22.15 15.73 3.36
C SER A 62 -20.96 16.49 3.95
N GLY A 63 -21.26 17.41 4.87
CA GLY A 63 -20.30 18.10 5.73
C GLY A 63 -19.62 17.18 6.74
N ALA A 64 -18.95 16.11 6.29
CA ALA A 64 -17.88 15.53 7.09
C ALA A 64 -16.78 16.58 7.17
N PRO A 65 -16.46 17.10 8.37
CA PRO A 65 -15.42 18.13 8.50
C PRO A 65 -14.12 17.58 7.90
N GLU A 66 -13.50 18.37 7.03
CA GLU A 66 -12.28 17.98 6.30
C GLU A 66 -11.22 17.46 7.29
N GLY A 67 -10.78 16.22 7.07
CA GLY A 67 -9.83 15.54 7.96
C GLY A 67 -10.45 14.71 9.09
N ALA A 68 -11.76 14.71 9.29
CA ALA A 68 -12.42 13.85 10.28
C ALA A 68 -12.36 12.36 9.88
N LEU A 69 -11.84 11.52 10.76
CA LEU A 69 -11.80 10.06 10.60
C LEU A 69 -13.00 9.44 11.31
N TYR A 70 -13.80 8.67 10.58
CA TYR A 70 -14.92 7.92 11.13
C TYR A 70 -14.62 6.42 11.09
N LEU A 71 -14.96 5.72 12.17
CA LEU A 71 -14.91 4.26 12.28
C LEU A 71 -16.27 3.79 12.76
N ASP A 72 -16.94 2.93 11.99
CA ASP A 72 -18.33 2.52 12.20
C ASP A 72 -19.31 3.70 12.35
N GLY A 73 -19.08 4.77 11.58
CA GLY A 73 -19.88 6.00 11.65
C GLY A 73 -19.63 6.87 12.87
N LYS A 74 -18.66 6.54 13.73
CA LYS A 74 -18.26 7.36 14.89
C LYS A 74 -16.98 8.13 14.61
N LEU A 75 -16.95 9.42 14.95
CA LEU A 75 -15.74 10.24 14.86
C LEU A 75 -14.67 9.71 15.82
N VAL A 76 -13.55 9.24 15.28
CA VAL A 76 -12.42 8.71 16.05
C VAL A 76 -11.21 9.63 16.07
N GLY A 77 -11.16 10.65 15.20
CA GLY A 77 -10.08 11.62 15.23
C GLY A 77 -10.05 12.56 14.04
N TYR A 78 -8.98 13.36 13.95
CA TYR A 78 -8.72 14.26 12.83
C TYR A 78 -7.32 14.00 12.27
N LEU A 79 -7.19 13.96 10.95
CA LEU A 79 -5.91 13.81 10.25
C LEU A 79 -5.23 15.18 10.13
N SER A 80 -4.03 15.29 10.71
CA SER A 80 -3.20 16.49 10.60
C SER A 80 -2.71 16.70 9.17
N GLY A 81 -2.81 17.92 8.64
CA GLY A 81 -2.22 18.30 7.34
C GLY A 81 -3.19 18.28 6.15
N VAL A 82 -4.46 17.93 6.36
CA VAL A 82 -5.50 18.13 5.33
C VAL A 82 -5.87 19.60 5.31
N LYS A 83 -5.56 20.29 4.21
CA LYS A 83 -5.89 21.71 4.00
C LYS A 83 -6.71 21.82 2.71
N ARG A 84 -7.81 22.57 2.79
CA ARG A 84 -8.77 22.82 1.70
C ARG A 84 -8.05 23.23 0.40
N LEU A 85 -8.44 22.63 -0.72
CA LEU A 85 -8.09 23.10 -2.08
C LEU A 85 -9.13 24.10 -2.56
#